data_AF-A0A642C375-F1
#
_entry.id   AF-A0A642C375-F1
#
_cell.length_a   1.000
_cell.length_b   1.000
_cell.length_c   1.000
_cell.angle_alpha   90.00
_cell.angle_beta   90.00
_cell.angle_gamma   90.00
#
_symmetry.space_group_name_H-M   'P 1'
#
loop_
_entity.id
_entity.type
_entity.pdbx_description
1 polymer ?
#
loop_
_entity_poly.entity_id
_entity_poly.type
_entity_poly.pdbx_seq_one_letter_code
_entity_poly.pdbx_strand_id
1 'polypeptide(L)' 'MVAKISTGGNMFGALAYNQNKVDSGEAKVLFSNRMLLSEDGNFSIGECMRSFEMQMPVQLSTK' A
#
# COMPACT_ATOMS: atom_id res chain seq x y z
N MET A 1 -11.22 -6.01 1.87
CA MET A 1 -11.12 -5.19 3.09
C MET A 1 -10.97 -3.73 2.69
N VAL A 2 -11.58 -2.79 3.41
CA VAL A 2 -11.32 -1.36 3.24
C VAL A 2 -10.52 -0.90 4.46
N ALA A 3 -9.20 -0.81 4.33
CA ALA A 3 -8.36 -0.19 5.35
C ALA A 3 -8.47 1.33 5.19
N LYS A 4 -9.11 2.01 6.15
CA LYS A 4 -9.10 3.47 6.20
C LYS A 4 -7.76 3.92 6.77
N ILE A 5 -6.82 4.26 5.90
CA ILE A 5 -5.53 4.83 6.28
C ILE A 5 -5.72 6.36 6.33
N SER A 6 -5.79 6.93 7.53
CA SER A 6 -5.80 8.38 7.72
C SER A 6 -4.39 8.90 7.92
N THR A 7 -4.21 10.20 7.70
CA THR A 7 -2.97 10.90 8.03
C THR A 7 -2.63 10.73 9.52
N GLY A 8 -1.42 10.21 9.80
CA GLY A 8 -0.99 9.82 11.15
C GLY A 8 -1.22 8.34 11.53
N GLY A 9 -1.92 7.57 10.70
CA GLY A 9 -2.01 6.12 10.83
C GLY A 9 -0.73 5.40 10.37
N ASN A 10 -0.57 4.14 10.78
CA ASN A 10 0.54 3.29 10.35
C ASN A 10 0.25 2.71 8.95
N MET A 11 0.64 3.44 7.91
CA MET A 11 0.45 3.06 6.51
C MET A 11 1.22 1.78 6.17
N PHE A 12 2.45 1.68 6.68
CA PHE A 12 3.29 0.50 6.47
C PHE A 12 2.61 -0.76 7.00
N GLY A 13 2.09 -0.73 8.23
CA GLY A 13 1.42 -1.87 8.85
C GLY A 13 0.17 -2.30 8.11
N ALA A 14 -0.61 -1.34 7.59
CA ALA A 14 -1.78 -1.66 6.77
C ALA A 14 -1.40 -2.34 5.44
N LEU A 15 -0.34 -1.86 4.78
CA LEU A 15 0.16 -2.46 3.54
C LEU A 15 0.78 -3.84 3.79
N ALA A 16 1.60 -3.99 4.83
CA ALA A 16 2.23 -5.25 5.19
C ALA A 16 1.21 -6.33 5.54
N TYR A 17 0.17 -5.97 6.31
CA TYR A 17 -0.92 -6.89 6.60
C TYR A 17 -1.62 -7.37 5.33
N ASN A 18 -1.95 -6.47 4.42
CA ASN A 18 -2.63 -6.83 3.17
C ASN A 18 -1.73 -7.67 2.25
N GLN A 19 -0.43 -7.34 2.17
CA GLN A 19 0.52 -8.12 1.39
C GLN A 19 0.61 -9.55 1.92
N ASN A 20 0.74 -9.73 3.25
CA ASN A 20 0.77 -11.07 3.86
C ASN A 20 -0.50 -11.88 3.54
N LYS A 21 -1.67 -11.24 3.44
CA LYS A 21 -2.92 -11.90 3.05
C LYS A 21 -2.95 -12.30 1.58
N VAL A 22 -2.36 -11.50 0.70
CA VAL A 22 -2.22 -11.85 -0.72
C VAL A 22 -1.20 -13.00 -0.89
N ASP A 23 -0.05 -12.91 -0.22
CA ASP A 23 1.01 -13.91 -0.29
C ASP A 23 0.58 -15.28 0.28
N SER A 24 -0.27 -15.28 1.31
CA SER A 24 -0.88 -16.51 1.86
C SER A 24 -2.04 -17.06 1.02
N GLY A 25 -2.42 -16.40 -0.07
CA GLY A 25 -3.54 -16.79 -0.92
C GLY A 25 -4.93 -16.56 -0.30
N GLU A 26 -4.99 -15.90 0.86
CA GLU A 26 -6.24 -15.58 1.55
C GLU A 26 -6.95 -14.34 0.96
N ALA A 27 -6.23 -13.55 0.15
CA ALA A 27 -6.75 -12.35 -0.50
C ALA A 27 -6.19 -12.18 -1.92
N LYS A 28 -6.83 -11.30 -2.69
CA LYS A 28 -6.39 -10.91 -4.03
C LYS A 28 -6.54 -9.40 -4.21
N VAL A 29 -5.57 -8.78 -4.88
CA VAL A 29 -5.69 -7.39 -5.34
C VAL A 29 -6.67 -7.36 -6.53
N LEU A 30 -7.76 -6.61 -6.38
CA LEU A 30 -8.79 -6.50 -7.43
C LEU A 30 -8.54 -5.31 -8.36
N PHE A 31 -7.97 -4.24 -7.82
CA PHE A 31 -7.74 -2.98 -8.53
C PHE A 31 -6.66 -2.17 -7.81
N SER A 32 -5.88 -1.41 -8.58
CA SER A 32 -4.97 -0.39 -8.08
C SER A 32 -5.17 0.90 -8.87
N ASN A 33 -4.87 2.05 -8.24
CA ASN A 33 -4.98 3.35 -8.89
C ASN A 33 -3.79 4.22 -8.51
N ARG A 34 -3.11 4.80 -9.50
CA ARG A 34 -1.91 5.63 -9.32
C ARG A 34 -0.84 4.96 -8.45
N MET A 35 -0.69 3.65 -8.59
CA MET A 35 0.36 2.87 -7.94
C MET A 35 1.48 2.60 -8.94
N LEU A 36 2.72 2.65 -8.46
CA LEU A 36 3.85 2.05 -9.15
C LEU A 36 3.60 0.54 -9.30
N LEU A 37 3.85 0.03 -10.49
CA LEU A 37 3.68 -1.37 -10.85
C LEU A 37 5.06 -1.88 -11.31
N SER A 38 5.49 -3.00 -10.72
CA SER A 38 6.65 -3.74 -11.23
C SER A 38 6.35 -4.33 -12.60
N GLU A 39 7.39 -4.60 -13.40
CA GLU A 39 7.27 -5.22 -14.73
C GLU A 39 6.53 -6.57 -14.68
N ASP A 40 6.69 -7.30 -13.58
CA ASP A 40 6.07 -8.59 -13.34
C ASP A 40 4.58 -8.50 -12.97
N GLY A 41 4.03 -7.28 -12.85
CA GLY A 41 2.64 -7.02 -12.45
C GLY A 41 2.36 -7.27 -10.96
N ASN A 42 3.37 -7.63 -10.18
CA ASN A 42 3.26 -7.83 -8.73
C ASN A 42 3.39 -6.51 -7.98
N PHE A 43 2.81 -6.47 -6.77
CA PHE A 43 2.95 -5.35 -5.85
C PHE A 43 4.00 -5.69 -4.80
N SER A 44 4.92 -4.76 -4.56
CA SER A 44 5.75 -4.76 -3.36
C SER A 44 5.29 -3.69 -2.37
N ILE A 45 5.52 -3.94 -1.08
CA ILE A 45 5.23 -2.94 -0.03
C ILE A 45 6.01 -1.65 -0.28
N GLY A 46 7.26 -1.74 -0.73
CA GLY A 46 8.12 -0.57 -0.98
C GLY A 46 7.58 0.33 -2.09
N GLU A 47 7.14 -0.24 -3.21
CA GLU A 47 6.52 0.52 -4.30
C GLU A 47 5.18 1.10 -3.89
N CYS A 48 4.39 0.36 -3.10
CA CYS A 48 3.14 0.86 -2.56
C CYS A 48 3.38 2.08 -1.66
N MET A 49 4.28 1.97 -0.68
CA MET A 49 4.66 3.06 0.22
C MET A 49 5.10 4.30 -0.56
N ARG A 50 6.00 4.12 -1.54
CA ARG A 50 6.49 5.22 -2.37
C ARG A 50 5.37 5.88 -3.19
N SER A 51 4.43 5.09 -3.70
CA SER A 51 3.25 5.61 -4.42
C SER A 51 2.39 6.51 -3.54
N PHE A 52 2.17 6.12 -2.29
CA PHE A 52 1.44 6.96 -1.33
C PHE A 52 2.23 8.20 -0.92
N GLU A 53 3.52 8.07 -0.63
CA GLU A 53 4.40 9.21 -0.28
C GLU A 53 4.42 10.27 -1.39
N MET A 54 4.48 9.87 -2.66
CA MET A 54 4.41 10.79 -3.80
C MET A 54 3.08 11.56 -3.91
N GLN A 55 2.03 11.10 -3.24
CA GLN A 55 0.71 11.75 -3.21
C GLN A 55 0.42 12.42 -1.86
N MET A 56 1.30 12.27 -0.86
CA MET A 56 1.11 12.89 0.44
C MET A 56 1.53 14.37 0.43
N PRO A 57 0.76 15.25 1.10
CA PRO A 57 1.19 16.62 1.33
C PRO A 57 2.52 16.65 2.12
N VAL A 58 3.42 17.56 1.75
CA VAL A 58 4.79 17.64 2.29
C VAL A 58 4.82 17.78 3.83
N GLN A 59 3.78 18.36 4.44
CA GLN A 59 3.71 18.55 5.89
C GLN A 59 3.19 17.32 6.66
N LEU A 60 2.84 16.23 5.97
CA LEU A 60 2.20 15.07 6.56
C LEU A 60 3.12 13.85 6.46
N SER A 61 3.17 13.09 7.54
CA SER A 61 3.97 11.87 7.65
C SER A 61 3.12 10.75 8.25
N THR A 62 3.38 9.53 7.80
CA THR A 62 2.84 8.30 8.39
C THR A 62 3.93 7.64 9.20
N LYS A 63 3.55 6.99 10.31
CA LYS A 63 4.47 6.17 11.11
C LYS A 63 4.77 4.84 10.42
#